data_AF-A0A8J8PUX9-F1
#
_entry.id   AF-A0A8J8PUX9-F1
#
_cell.length_a   1.000
_cell.length_b   1.000
_cell.length_c   1.000
_cell.angle_alpha   90.00
_cell.angle_beta   90.00
_cell.angle_gamma   90.00
#
_symmetry.space_group_name_H-M   'P 1'
#
loop_
_entity.id
_entity.type
_entity.pdbx_description
1 polymer ?
#
loop_
_entity_poly.entity_id
_entity_poly.type
_entity_poly.pdbx_seq_one_letter_code
_entity_poly.pdbx_strand_id
1 'polypeptide(L)'
;MKEEAYELLKYLAEHTINGSTTALIINNKIPILLEKESNYEISITTCINGEAIKISKKFTKNTIHKAIYELIDDLSELTSQDVEELKIIQKVSFDECLPRRRQESIVQKKKKDIISMEEYKKLIIGKQIHVYPLLQISSKQYLSLILDLGIVDLLELASPNPMIIQENQQSPYKIKDLRTIYTYISFFKLDQNNKTNPLSTVIINNSKLTIFTMIYSLEDVYKEVIELNFLDNKKIKLNKYKVKTISLSSKGYVNVTETDILGAPMKGIRKNDVRIGLFMEYNGNFIQINDIKIGDLHERGDFTFNEYIYASLYVIGIDSYEFFDNVIMKFVNTFIARNPYLSKLTKDIIEREANINYSIPFVSSSSGNKVSLLDPIAYWYSRDILGNEDYANTPISQHSQKLNELLIAYRKNGYFRNIFI
;
A
#
# COMPACT_ATOMS: atom_id res chain seq x y z
N MET A 1 -32.45 12.88 31.51
CA MET A 1 -33.62 12.88 30.60
C MET A 1 -33.09 13.09 29.19
N LYS A 2 -33.24 12.12 28.26
CA LYS A 2 -32.73 12.22 26.86
C LYS A 2 -33.84 12.40 25.80
N GLU A 3 -35.09 12.47 26.25
CA GLU A 3 -36.27 12.26 25.39
C GLU A 3 -36.58 13.49 24.52
N GLU A 4 -36.41 14.71 25.04
CA GLU A 4 -36.65 15.95 24.27
C GLU A 4 -35.62 16.17 23.15
N ALA A 5 -34.33 15.96 23.44
CA ALA A 5 -33.28 16.01 22.43
C ALA A 5 -33.46 14.93 21.34
N TYR A 6 -33.88 13.73 21.74
CA TYR A 6 -34.17 12.63 20.82
C TYR A 6 -35.33 12.96 19.87
N GLU A 7 -36.47 13.43 20.40
CA GLU A 7 -37.64 13.73 19.58
C GLU A 7 -37.35 14.84 18.56
N LEU A 8 -36.61 15.89 18.95
CA LEU A 8 -36.24 16.96 18.02
C LEU A 8 -35.30 16.47 16.92
N LEU A 9 -34.25 15.72 17.25
CA LEU A 9 -33.32 15.17 16.25
C LEU A 9 -34.02 14.17 15.32
N LYS A 10 -34.93 13.36 15.85
CA LYS A 10 -35.74 12.43 15.07
C LYS A 10 -36.62 13.18 14.08
N TYR A 11 -37.36 14.16 14.57
CA TYR A 11 -38.22 14.98 13.75
C TYR A 11 -37.44 15.62 12.60
N LEU A 12 -36.28 16.24 12.90
CA LEU A 12 -35.44 16.86 11.89
C LEU A 12 -34.88 15.83 10.90
N ALA A 13 -34.41 14.67 11.37
CA ALA A 13 -33.87 13.62 10.50
C ALA A 13 -34.91 13.03 9.53
N GLU A 14 -36.19 13.01 9.91
CA GLU A 14 -37.28 12.46 9.11
C GLU A 14 -37.94 13.50 8.19
N HIS A 15 -38.01 14.77 8.60
CA HIS A 15 -38.87 15.78 7.94
C HIS A 15 -38.11 16.91 7.24
N THR A 16 -36.79 17.02 7.42
CA THR A 16 -35.98 18.03 6.71
C THR A 16 -35.57 17.58 5.31
N ILE A 17 -35.37 18.56 4.42
CA ILE A 17 -35.00 18.32 3.02
C ILE A 17 -33.51 17.97 2.92
N ASN A 18 -33.12 17.09 2.00
CA ASN A 18 -31.71 16.79 1.74
C ASN A 18 -30.93 18.05 1.33
N GLY A 19 -29.73 18.20 1.86
CA GLY A 19 -28.89 19.39 1.73
C GLY A 19 -29.27 20.53 2.66
N SER A 20 -30.31 20.39 3.49
CA SER A 20 -30.68 21.43 4.46
C SER A 20 -29.79 21.40 5.70
N THR A 21 -29.59 22.59 6.27
CA THR A 21 -28.80 22.84 7.48
C THR A 21 -29.70 23.45 8.55
N THR A 22 -29.71 22.86 9.75
CA THR A 22 -30.44 23.36 10.91
C THR A 22 -29.46 23.73 12.02
N ALA A 23 -29.50 24.99 12.46
CA ALA A 23 -28.69 25.46 13.57
C ALA A 23 -29.35 25.14 14.91
N LEU A 24 -28.61 24.50 15.82
CA LEU A 24 -29.09 24.06 17.12
C LEU A 24 -28.15 24.52 18.24
N ILE A 25 -28.64 24.56 19.47
CA ILE A 25 -27.84 24.78 20.67
C ILE A 25 -28.12 23.70 21.72
N ILE A 26 -27.06 23.08 22.25
CA ILE A 26 -27.12 22.11 23.35
C ILE A 26 -27.13 22.88 24.67
N ASN A 27 -28.10 22.58 25.54
CA ASN A 27 -28.21 23.12 26.90
C ASN A 27 -28.01 24.65 26.99
N ASN A 28 -28.42 25.38 25.94
CA ASN A 28 -28.26 26.84 25.77
C ASN A 28 -26.81 27.37 25.78
N LYS A 29 -25.81 26.51 25.55
CA LYS A 29 -24.39 26.89 25.63
C LYS A 29 -23.58 26.52 24.39
N ILE A 30 -23.78 25.33 23.84
CA ILE A 30 -22.87 24.79 22.80
C ILE A 30 -23.58 24.80 21.46
N PRO A 31 -23.13 25.63 20.49
CA PRO A 31 -23.74 25.66 19.18
C PRO A 31 -23.33 24.45 18.34
N ILE A 32 -24.29 23.89 17.62
CA ILE A 32 -24.09 22.79 16.68
C ILE A 32 -24.88 23.05 15.39
N LEU A 33 -24.42 22.49 14.28
CA LEU A 33 -25.09 22.56 12.98
C LEU A 33 -25.44 21.15 12.52
N LEU A 34 -26.73 20.85 12.37
CA LEU A 34 -27.22 19.59 11.82
C LEU A 34 -27.39 19.73 10.30
N GLU A 35 -26.81 18.82 9.53
CA GLU A 35 -26.92 18.75 8.07
C GLU A 35 -27.58 17.44 7.67
N LYS A 36 -28.62 17.54 6.83
CA LYS A 36 -29.29 16.38 6.23
C LYS A 36 -28.60 16.01 4.92
N GLU A 37 -27.58 15.16 5.00
CA GLU A 37 -26.74 14.79 3.85
C GLU A 37 -27.50 13.96 2.80
N SER A 38 -28.36 13.05 3.24
CA SER A 38 -29.25 12.28 2.38
C SER A 38 -30.46 11.76 3.16
N ASN A 39 -31.39 11.09 2.48
CA ASN A 39 -32.54 10.44 3.14
C ASN A 39 -32.14 9.53 4.31
N TYR A 40 -30.91 8.99 4.27
CA TYR A 40 -30.40 7.96 5.17
C TYR A 40 -29.13 8.39 5.91
N GLU A 41 -28.79 9.69 5.89
CA GLU A 41 -27.59 10.20 6.53
C GLU A 41 -27.84 11.60 7.11
N ILE A 42 -27.45 11.76 8.38
CA ILE A 42 -27.38 13.06 9.05
C ILE A 42 -25.98 13.27 9.56
N SER A 43 -25.57 14.53 9.63
CA SER A 43 -24.32 14.90 10.27
C SER A 43 -24.45 16.11 11.15
N ILE A 44 -23.69 16.15 12.23
CA ILE A 44 -23.63 17.30 13.14
C ILE A 44 -22.21 17.83 13.14
N THR A 45 -22.08 19.14 12.94
CA THR A 45 -20.83 19.88 13.09
C THR A 45 -20.89 20.73 14.35
N THR A 46 -19.89 20.64 15.21
CA THR A 46 -19.71 21.50 16.38
C THR A 46 -18.27 21.96 16.49
N CYS A 47 -18.01 22.98 17.31
CA CYS A 47 -16.67 23.48 17.55
C CYS A 47 -16.26 23.24 19.00
N ILE A 48 -15.16 22.54 19.18
CA ILE A 48 -14.61 22.19 20.49
C ILE A 48 -13.14 22.55 20.47
N ASN A 49 -12.70 23.35 21.45
CA ASN A 49 -11.31 23.80 21.61
C ASN A 49 -10.72 24.45 20.34
N GLY A 50 -11.52 25.21 19.58
CA GLY A 50 -11.09 25.88 18.36
C GLY A 50 -10.99 24.98 17.11
N GLU A 51 -11.47 23.74 17.19
CA GLU A 51 -11.52 22.81 16.04
C GLU A 51 -12.97 22.45 15.67
N ALA A 52 -13.28 22.50 14.37
CA ALA A 52 -14.57 22.02 13.84
C ALA A 52 -14.57 20.48 13.75
N ILE A 53 -15.49 19.85 14.48
CA ILE A 53 -15.68 18.40 14.53
C ILE A 53 -17.02 18.05 13.90
N LYS A 54 -17.00 17.12 12.94
CA LYS A 54 -18.19 16.62 12.25
C LYS A 54 -18.41 15.14 12.56
N ILE A 55 -19.60 14.80 13.06
CA ILE A 55 -20.06 13.42 13.28
C ILE A 55 -21.11 13.11 12.22
N SER A 56 -20.99 11.98 11.53
CA SER A 56 -22.00 11.52 10.56
C SER A 56 -22.57 10.17 10.98
N LYS A 57 -23.89 10.01 10.91
CA LYS A 57 -24.60 8.75 11.17
C LYS A 57 -25.43 8.36 9.95
N LYS A 58 -25.25 7.11 9.52
CA LYS A 58 -26.07 6.47 8.48
C LYS A 58 -27.13 5.60 9.12
N PHE A 59 -28.33 5.65 8.58
CA PHE A 59 -29.47 4.91 9.11
C PHE A 59 -30.45 4.49 8.02
N THR A 60 -31.33 3.56 8.36
CA THR A 60 -32.51 3.19 7.57
C THR A 60 -33.75 3.62 8.34
N LYS A 61 -34.93 3.51 7.71
CA LYS A 61 -36.21 3.76 8.39
C LYS A 61 -36.34 2.95 9.69
N ASN A 62 -35.80 1.73 9.73
CA ASN A 62 -35.88 0.85 10.90
C ASN A 62 -34.78 1.10 11.93
N THR A 63 -33.71 1.84 11.60
CA THR A 63 -32.55 2.03 12.49
C THR A 63 -32.32 3.49 12.87
N ILE A 64 -33.24 4.39 12.51
CA ILE A 64 -33.13 5.82 12.78
C ILE A 64 -33.05 6.12 14.28
N HIS A 65 -33.84 5.44 15.11
CA HIS A 65 -33.82 5.60 16.57
C HIS A 65 -32.42 5.32 17.14
N LYS A 66 -31.79 4.22 16.70
CA LYS A 66 -30.45 3.82 17.13
C LYS A 66 -29.41 4.86 16.70
N ALA A 67 -29.50 5.34 15.47
CA ALA A 67 -28.58 6.36 14.96
C ALA A 67 -28.70 7.68 15.73
N ILE A 68 -29.90 8.06 16.16
CA ILE A 68 -30.12 9.28 16.96
C ILE A 68 -29.57 9.11 18.38
N TYR A 69 -29.83 7.96 19.03
CA TYR A 69 -29.23 7.70 20.35
C TYR A 69 -27.71 7.69 20.31
N GLU A 70 -27.12 7.01 19.32
CA GLU A 70 -25.66 7.04 19.14
C GLU A 70 -25.14 8.46 18.85
N LEU A 71 -25.90 9.28 18.12
CA LEU A 71 -25.54 10.67 17.86
C LEU A 71 -25.57 11.52 19.12
N ILE A 72 -26.58 11.32 19.98
CA ILE A 72 -26.70 11.98 21.29
C ILE A 72 -25.54 11.56 22.20
N ASP A 73 -25.22 10.26 22.24
CA ASP A 73 -24.13 9.74 23.05
C ASP A 73 -22.76 10.28 22.58
N ASP A 74 -22.52 10.29 21.27
CA ASP A 74 -21.31 10.86 20.68
C ASP A 74 -21.19 12.38 21.01
N LEU A 75 -22.30 13.11 20.96
CA LEU A 75 -22.32 14.53 21.33
C LEU A 75 -22.06 14.75 22.82
N SER A 76 -22.64 13.92 23.69
CA SER A 76 -22.39 13.99 25.12
C SER A 76 -20.91 13.73 25.46
N GLU A 77 -20.31 12.73 24.81
CA GLU A 77 -18.88 12.42 24.97
C GLU A 77 -18.01 13.59 24.49
N LEU A 78 -18.31 14.13 23.30
CA LEU A 78 -17.55 15.23 22.72
C LEU A 78 -17.62 16.51 23.55
N THR A 79 -18.79 16.84 24.06
CA THR A 79 -19.01 18.07 24.84
C THR A 79 -18.70 17.91 26.32
N SER A 80 -18.44 16.67 26.77
CA SER A 80 -18.29 16.31 28.19
C SER A 80 -19.48 16.79 29.04
N GLN A 81 -20.67 16.85 28.44
CA GLN A 81 -21.93 17.27 29.07
C GLN A 81 -23.06 16.39 28.58
N ASP A 82 -23.99 16.03 29.46
CA ASP A 82 -25.18 15.31 29.03
C ASP A 82 -26.05 16.19 28.12
N VAL A 83 -26.37 15.71 26.92
CA VAL A 83 -27.29 16.38 25.99
C VAL A 83 -28.72 16.09 26.43
N GLU A 84 -29.23 16.94 27.32
CA GLU A 84 -30.61 16.83 27.83
C GLU A 84 -31.60 17.63 26.98
N GLU A 85 -31.22 18.85 26.56
CA GLU A 85 -32.07 19.78 25.81
C GLU A 85 -31.38 20.26 24.52
N LEU A 86 -32.12 20.27 23.41
CA LEU A 86 -31.72 20.85 22.13
C LEU A 86 -32.74 21.91 21.69
N LYS A 87 -32.27 23.10 21.29
CA LYS A 87 -33.14 24.16 20.73
C LYS A 87 -32.68 24.61 19.36
N ILE A 88 -33.63 24.88 18.47
CA ILE A 88 -33.36 25.51 17.17
C ILE A 88 -33.05 26.99 17.39
N ILE A 89 -31.97 27.47 16.77
CA ILE A 89 -31.56 28.87 16.80
C ILE A 89 -31.39 29.40 15.37
N GLN A 90 -31.51 30.72 15.20
CA GLN A 90 -31.52 31.34 13.86
C GLN A 90 -30.12 31.45 13.24
N LYS A 91 -29.08 31.57 14.06
CA LYS A 91 -27.70 31.74 13.58
C LYS A 91 -26.71 31.13 14.56
N VAL A 92 -25.69 30.47 14.01
CA VAL A 92 -24.51 30.00 14.72
C VAL A 92 -23.28 30.66 14.09
N SER A 93 -22.31 31.06 14.90
CA SER A 93 -20.98 31.46 14.43
C SER A 93 -19.95 30.41 14.86
N PHE A 94 -19.06 30.08 13.94
CA PHE A 94 -17.89 29.22 14.15
C PHE A 94 -16.59 29.98 13.78
N ASP A 95 -16.59 31.31 13.93
CA ASP A 95 -15.53 32.18 13.39
C ASP A 95 -14.13 31.88 13.99
N GLU A 96 -14.07 31.24 15.15
CA GLU A 96 -12.81 30.83 15.83
C GLU A 96 -12.39 29.38 15.57
N CYS A 97 -13.06 28.67 14.65
CA CYS A 97 -12.91 27.23 14.48
C CYS A 97 -12.13 26.88 13.22
N LEU A 98 -10.96 26.27 13.37
CA LEU A 98 -10.19 25.74 12.26
C LEU A 98 -10.76 24.36 11.84
N PRO A 99 -10.89 24.06 10.53
CA PRO A 99 -11.33 22.74 10.08
C PRO A 99 -10.30 21.68 10.51
N ARG A 100 -10.73 20.73 11.33
CA ARG A 100 -9.88 19.66 11.85
C ARG A 100 -9.30 18.85 10.68
N ARG A 101 -7.97 18.88 10.49
CA ARG A 101 -7.27 17.87 9.69
C ARG A 101 -7.55 16.52 10.35
N ARG A 102 -8.27 15.63 9.66
CA ARG A 102 -8.71 14.32 10.18
C ARG A 102 -7.58 13.61 10.95
N GLN A 103 -7.62 13.72 12.28
CA GLN A 103 -7.10 12.69 13.16
C GLN A 103 -8.28 11.75 13.41
N GLU A 104 -8.26 10.60 12.74
CA GLU A 104 -9.16 9.50 13.03
C GLU A 104 -9.02 9.17 14.52
N SER A 105 -10.12 9.27 15.27
CA SER A 105 -10.18 8.74 16.63
C SER A 105 -9.82 7.25 16.56
N ILE A 106 -8.76 6.88 17.27
CA ILE A 106 -8.38 5.48 17.49
C ILE A 106 -9.45 4.93 18.44
N VAL A 107 -10.59 4.53 17.89
CA VAL A 107 -11.34 3.43 18.48
C VAL A 107 -10.34 2.29 18.50
N GLN A 108 -9.84 1.93 19.69
CA GLN A 108 -9.11 0.68 19.89
C GLN A 108 -10.07 -0.47 19.61
N LYS A 109 -10.34 -0.72 18.33
CA LYS A 109 -10.74 -2.03 17.85
C LYS A 109 -9.66 -2.95 18.38
N LYS A 110 -10.06 -3.90 19.25
CA LYS A 110 -9.20 -5.01 19.66
C LYS A 110 -8.34 -5.38 18.46
N LYS A 111 -7.02 -5.18 18.57
CA LYS A 111 -6.07 -5.66 17.56
C LYS A 111 -6.39 -7.14 17.44
N LYS A 112 -7.03 -7.55 16.34
CA LYS A 112 -7.04 -8.97 15.98
C LYS A 112 -5.57 -9.36 15.93
N ASP A 113 -5.23 -10.44 16.63
CA ASP A 113 -3.87 -10.97 16.65
C ASP A 113 -3.36 -11.03 15.22
N ILE A 114 -2.42 -10.14 14.92
CA ILE A 114 -1.69 -10.20 13.66
C ILE A 114 -0.85 -11.46 13.82
N ILE A 115 -0.99 -12.41 12.89
CA ILE A 115 -0.05 -13.55 12.81
C ILE A 115 1.35 -12.95 12.92
N SER A 116 2.09 -13.34 13.96
CA SER A 116 3.39 -12.73 14.19
C SER A 116 4.29 -13.06 13.00
N MET A 117 5.06 -12.08 12.51
CA MET A 117 6.07 -12.34 11.47
C MET A 117 7.06 -13.43 11.94
N GLU A 118 7.31 -13.52 13.25
CA GLU A 118 8.11 -14.60 13.83
C GLU A 118 7.43 -15.97 13.71
N GLU A 119 6.11 -16.06 13.92
CA GLU A 119 5.35 -17.29 13.72
C GLU A 119 5.35 -17.72 12.26
N TYR A 120 5.24 -16.76 11.33
CA TYR A 120 5.33 -17.05 9.91
C TYR A 120 6.71 -17.60 9.52
N LYS A 121 7.77 -16.99 10.05
CA LYS A 121 9.15 -17.47 9.88
C LYS A 121 9.40 -18.86 10.49
N LYS A 122 8.60 -19.31 11.46
CA LYS A 122 8.72 -20.68 12.00
C LYS A 122 8.32 -21.77 11.00
N LEU A 123 7.55 -21.43 9.95
CA LEU A 123 7.11 -22.41 8.94
C LEU A 123 8.26 -23.08 8.17
N ILE A 124 9.43 -22.44 8.13
CA ILE A 124 10.61 -22.93 7.42
C ILE A 124 11.66 -23.61 8.32
N ILE A 125 11.45 -23.64 9.64
CA ILE A 125 12.42 -24.26 10.57
C ILE A 125 12.54 -25.75 10.25
N GLY A 126 13.78 -26.21 10.05
CA GLY A 126 14.07 -27.60 9.72
C GLY A 126 13.63 -28.03 8.32
N LYS A 127 13.25 -27.10 7.45
CA LYS A 127 12.85 -27.38 6.06
C LYS A 127 13.90 -26.88 5.08
N GLN A 128 13.83 -27.42 3.86
CA GLN A 128 14.51 -26.87 2.71
C GLN A 128 13.87 -25.52 2.33
N ILE A 129 14.69 -24.49 2.11
CA ILE A 129 14.24 -23.17 1.63
C ILE A 129 15.07 -22.67 0.45
N HIS A 130 14.44 -21.90 -0.42
CA HIS A 130 15.03 -21.27 -1.59
C HIS A 130 15.21 -19.77 -1.33
N VAL A 131 16.40 -19.28 -1.60
CA VAL A 131 16.83 -17.93 -1.23
C VAL A 131 17.45 -17.24 -2.43
N TYR A 132 17.05 -15.99 -2.64
CA TYR A 132 17.62 -15.09 -3.63
C TYR A 132 18.32 -13.91 -2.92
N PRO A 133 19.66 -13.83 -2.94
CA PRO A 133 20.39 -12.73 -2.31
C PRO A 133 20.12 -11.40 -3.02
N LEU A 134 19.88 -10.33 -2.24
CA LEU A 134 19.59 -9.00 -2.78
C LEU A 134 20.74 -8.02 -2.54
N LEU A 135 21.27 -7.97 -1.32
CA LEU A 135 22.33 -7.04 -0.94
C LEU A 135 23.23 -7.67 0.13
N GLN A 136 24.54 -7.61 -0.11
CA GLN A 136 25.53 -8.00 0.89
C GLN A 136 25.72 -6.89 1.93
N ILE A 137 25.55 -7.22 3.21
CA ILE A 137 25.70 -6.29 4.34
C ILE A 137 27.08 -6.43 4.98
N SER A 138 27.54 -7.68 5.12
CA SER A 138 28.86 -8.02 5.66
C SER A 138 29.46 -9.22 4.90
N SER A 139 30.63 -9.70 5.30
CA SER A 139 31.37 -10.76 4.57
C SER A 139 30.51 -11.98 4.23
N LYS A 140 29.59 -12.37 5.13
CA LYS A 140 28.67 -13.50 4.91
C LYS A 140 27.19 -13.17 5.10
N GLN A 141 26.83 -11.98 5.60
CA GLN A 141 25.42 -11.64 5.80
C GLN A 141 24.82 -10.89 4.61
N TYR A 142 23.66 -11.36 4.17
CA TYR A 142 22.93 -10.84 3.03
C TYR A 142 21.47 -10.54 3.41
N LEU A 143 20.98 -9.38 3.00
CA LEU A 143 19.55 -9.19 2.82
C LEU A 143 19.10 -10.05 1.66
N SER A 144 18.17 -10.95 1.92
CA SER A 144 17.82 -12.01 0.99
C SER A 144 16.31 -12.19 0.93
N LEU A 145 15.80 -12.37 -0.27
CA LEU A 145 14.43 -12.80 -0.50
C LEU A 145 14.33 -14.30 -0.22
N ILE A 146 13.51 -14.68 0.76
CA ILE A 146 13.15 -16.07 1.03
C ILE A 146 11.94 -16.39 0.15
N LEU A 147 12.13 -17.14 -0.94
CA LEU A 147 11.09 -17.39 -1.93
C LEU A 147 9.92 -18.11 -1.28
N ASP A 148 10.17 -19.17 -0.52
CA ASP A 148 9.14 -19.97 0.14
C ASP A 148 8.24 -19.20 1.13
N LEU A 149 8.62 -17.97 1.53
CA LEU A 149 7.83 -17.11 2.41
C LEU A 149 7.43 -15.77 1.75
N GLY A 150 8.03 -15.39 0.63
CA GLY A 150 7.81 -14.08 0.02
C GLY A 150 8.15 -12.90 0.95
N ILE A 151 9.21 -13.04 1.74
CA ILE A 151 9.72 -12.00 2.64
C ILE A 151 11.20 -11.74 2.38
N VAL A 152 11.68 -10.56 2.80
CA VAL A 152 13.12 -10.28 2.90
C VAL A 152 13.57 -10.44 4.34
N ASP A 153 14.67 -11.16 4.54
CA ASP A 153 15.30 -11.32 5.84
C ASP A 153 16.84 -11.29 5.75
N LEU A 154 17.50 -11.23 6.89
CA LEU A 154 18.96 -11.34 6.98
C LEU A 154 19.37 -12.81 7.10
N LEU A 155 20.21 -13.27 6.18
CA LEU A 155 20.72 -14.66 6.16
C LEU A 155 22.24 -14.69 6.00
N GLU A 156 22.87 -15.71 6.57
CA GLU A 156 24.27 -16.03 6.31
C GLU A 156 24.40 -16.90 5.07
N LEU A 157 25.03 -16.40 4.01
CA LEU A 157 25.17 -17.08 2.74
C LEU A 157 26.63 -17.19 2.31
N ALA A 158 26.95 -18.28 1.63
CA ALA A 158 28.29 -18.54 1.09
C ALA A 158 28.59 -17.77 -0.21
N SER A 159 27.56 -17.32 -0.93
CA SER A 159 27.68 -16.74 -2.28
C SER A 159 26.58 -15.70 -2.55
N PRO A 160 26.81 -14.70 -3.42
CA PRO A 160 25.77 -13.76 -3.87
C PRO A 160 24.80 -14.35 -4.92
N ASN A 161 24.80 -15.67 -5.10
CA ASN A 161 23.97 -16.35 -6.11
C ASN A 161 22.77 -17.02 -5.43
N PRO A 162 21.67 -17.31 -6.13
CA PRO A 162 20.54 -18.01 -5.55
C PRO A 162 20.95 -19.38 -4.98
N MET A 163 20.40 -19.74 -3.82
CA MET A 163 20.79 -20.94 -3.08
C MET A 163 19.58 -21.66 -2.49
N ILE A 164 19.78 -22.95 -2.22
CA ILE A 164 18.93 -23.78 -1.37
C ILE A 164 19.63 -23.94 -0.02
N ILE A 165 18.90 -23.75 1.08
CA ILE A 165 19.39 -23.99 2.45
C ILE A 165 18.59 -25.13 3.07
N GLN A 166 19.27 -26.13 3.62
CA GLN A 166 18.67 -27.24 4.34
C GLN A 166 19.62 -27.72 5.44
N GLU A 167 19.16 -27.78 6.70
CA GLU A 167 19.93 -28.31 7.84
C GLU A 167 21.39 -27.79 7.92
N ASN A 168 21.58 -26.49 7.64
CA ASN A 168 22.86 -25.77 7.55
C ASN A 168 23.75 -26.06 6.34
N GLN A 169 23.31 -26.89 5.41
CA GLN A 169 23.95 -27.04 4.11
C GLN A 169 23.39 -26.00 3.13
N GLN A 170 24.29 -25.44 2.32
CA GLN A 170 23.92 -24.50 1.27
C GLN A 170 24.34 -25.07 -0.08
N SER A 171 23.42 -25.14 -1.02
CA SER A 171 23.67 -25.62 -2.38
C SER A 171 23.19 -24.61 -3.42
N PRO A 172 23.78 -24.54 -4.62
CA PRO A 172 23.35 -23.61 -5.66
C PRO A 172 21.91 -23.90 -6.11
N TYR A 173 21.14 -22.83 -6.30
CA TYR A 173 19.81 -22.87 -6.92
C TYR A 173 19.84 -22.12 -8.25
N LYS A 174 19.26 -22.70 -9.30
CA LYS A 174 19.14 -22.04 -10.61
C LYS A 174 17.70 -21.61 -10.83
N ILE A 175 17.48 -20.29 -10.86
CA ILE A 175 16.21 -19.71 -11.32
C ILE A 175 15.98 -20.12 -12.77
N LYS A 176 14.82 -20.72 -13.05
CA LYS A 176 14.47 -21.16 -14.41
C LYS A 176 13.90 -20.00 -15.22
N ASP A 177 13.07 -19.18 -14.59
CA ASP A 177 12.40 -18.04 -15.21
C ASP A 177 12.61 -16.78 -14.36
N LEU A 178 13.47 -15.85 -14.81
CA LEU A 178 13.75 -14.59 -14.10
C LEU A 178 12.51 -13.73 -13.89
N ARG A 179 11.46 -13.93 -14.70
CA ARG A 179 10.16 -13.28 -14.51
C ARG A 179 9.59 -13.54 -13.13
N THR A 180 9.79 -14.74 -12.57
CA THR A 180 9.30 -15.07 -11.21
C THR A 180 9.92 -14.17 -10.15
N ILE A 181 11.22 -13.87 -10.28
CA ILE A 181 11.95 -12.97 -9.39
C ILE A 181 11.48 -11.53 -9.58
N TYR A 182 11.30 -11.07 -10.83
CA TYR A 182 10.76 -9.74 -11.10
C TYR A 182 9.36 -9.56 -10.53
N THR A 183 8.51 -10.56 -10.68
CA THR A 183 7.19 -10.62 -10.05
C THR A 183 7.35 -10.48 -8.54
N TYR A 184 8.14 -11.31 -7.86
CA TYR A 184 8.37 -11.22 -6.40
C TYR A 184 8.78 -9.83 -5.92
N ILE A 185 9.86 -9.27 -6.48
CA ILE A 185 10.39 -7.99 -6.00
C ILE A 185 9.37 -6.86 -6.22
N SER A 186 8.48 -7.00 -7.21
CA SER A 186 7.39 -6.07 -7.48
C SER A 186 6.30 -6.05 -6.39
N PHE A 187 6.22 -7.06 -5.52
CA PHE A 187 5.32 -7.05 -4.35
C PHE A 187 5.88 -6.22 -3.19
N PHE A 188 7.19 -5.95 -3.17
CA PHE A 188 7.76 -5.13 -2.10
C PHE A 188 7.54 -3.67 -2.40
N LYS A 189 6.47 -3.11 -1.86
CA LYS A 189 6.13 -1.70 -2.02
C LYS A 189 6.36 -0.90 -0.76
N LEU A 190 6.78 0.35 -0.93
CA LEU A 190 6.91 1.29 0.17
C LEU A 190 5.64 2.11 0.30
N ASP A 191 4.98 2.02 1.46
CA ASP A 191 3.88 2.94 1.77
C ASP A 191 4.45 4.34 2.04
N GLN A 192 3.96 5.36 1.34
CA GLN A 192 4.46 6.73 1.44
C GLN A 192 4.27 7.35 2.83
N ASN A 193 3.24 6.92 3.57
CA ASN A 193 2.92 7.51 4.87
C ASN A 193 3.78 6.89 5.97
N ASN A 194 3.99 5.58 5.90
CA ASN A 194 4.69 4.84 6.95
C ASN A 194 6.15 4.53 6.60
N LYS A 195 6.58 4.76 5.35
CA LYS A 195 7.91 4.48 4.78
C LYS A 195 8.44 3.07 5.06
N THR A 196 7.55 2.08 5.16
CA THR A 196 7.89 0.74 5.65
C THR A 196 7.07 -0.33 4.97
N ASN A 197 7.55 -1.57 5.00
CA ASN A 197 6.85 -2.73 4.49
C ASN A 197 7.13 -3.93 5.40
N PRO A 198 6.12 -4.48 6.09
CA PRO A 198 6.33 -5.54 7.06
C PRO A 198 6.89 -6.84 6.47
N LEU A 199 6.78 -7.05 5.15
CA LEU A 199 7.34 -8.23 4.46
C LEU A 199 8.81 -8.04 4.06
N SER A 200 9.32 -6.81 4.08
CA SER A 200 10.67 -6.51 3.60
C SER A 200 11.44 -5.51 4.47
N THR A 201 10.92 -5.23 5.65
CA THR A 201 11.57 -4.46 6.70
C THR A 201 12.34 -5.39 7.62
N VAL A 202 13.62 -5.12 7.83
CA VAL A 202 14.46 -5.77 8.84
C VAL A 202 15.05 -4.73 9.79
N ILE A 203 15.39 -5.16 11.01
CA ILE A 203 16.06 -4.33 12.01
C ILE A 203 17.48 -4.85 12.20
N ILE A 204 18.48 -4.01 11.95
CA ILE A 204 19.90 -4.31 12.12
C ILE A 204 20.51 -3.21 12.99
N ASN A 205 21.09 -3.57 14.14
CA ASN A 205 21.75 -2.63 15.06
C ASN A 205 20.89 -1.39 15.37
N ASN A 206 19.63 -1.62 15.75
CA ASN A 206 18.58 -0.61 16.00
C ASN A 206 18.21 0.28 14.80
N SER A 207 18.77 0.03 13.63
CA SER A 207 18.41 0.71 12.39
C SER A 207 17.38 -0.09 11.62
N LYS A 208 16.38 0.61 11.10
CA LYS A 208 15.36 0.03 10.24
C LYS A 208 15.81 0.09 8.78
N LEU A 209 15.72 -1.03 8.09
CA LEU A 209 15.98 -1.14 6.66
C LEU A 209 14.74 -1.69 5.98
N THR A 210 14.23 -1.02 4.96
CA THR A 210 13.09 -1.53 4.19
C THR A 210 13.46 -1.68 2.73
N ILE A 211 13.40 -2.89 2.20
CA ILE A 211 13.56 -3.14 0.77
C ILE A 211 12.23 -2.89 0.04
N PHE A 212 12.29 -2.22 -1.11
CA PHE A 212 11.11 -1.99 -1.93
C PHE A 212 11.48 -1.79 -3.41
N THR A 213 10.50 -1.89 -4.28
CA THR A 213 10.59 -1.54 -5.69
C THR A 213 9.70 -0.34 -6.00
N MET A 214 10.18 0.49 -6.93
CA MET A 214 9.37 1.56 -7.53
C MET A 214 9.76 1.76 -8.99
N ILE A 215 8.79 2.16 -9.80
CA ILE A 215 9.05 2.66 -11.13
C ILE A 215 9.48 4.12 -11.04
N TYR A 216 10.51 4.46 -11.81
CA TYR A 216 10.99 5.82 -11.84
C TYR A 216 11.53 6.18 -13.22
N SER A 217 11.54 7.48 -13.50
CA SER A 217 12.21 8.08 -14.63
C SER A 217 13.25 9.08 -14.14
N LEU A 218 14.44 9.04 -14.74
CA LEU A 218 15.51 9.98 -14.38
C LEU A 218 15.18 11.38 -14.93
N GLU A 219 15.06 12.36 -14.04
CA GLU A 219 14.84 13.75 -14.42
C GLU A 219 16.15 14.52 -14.54
N ASP A 220 17.00 14.39 -13.52
CA ASP A 220 18.26 15.11 -13.43
C ASP A 220 19.30 14.33 -12.62
N VAL A 221 20.57 14.53 -13.00
CA VAL A 221 21.71 14.01 -12.26
C VAL A 221 22.33 15.18 -11.52
N TYR A 222 22.11 15.25 -10.21
CA TYR A 222 22.89 16.18 -9.41
C TYR A 222 24.33 15.69 -9.42
N LYS A 223 25.29 16.59 -9.72
CA LYS A 223 26.73 16.30 -9.55
C LYS A 223 27.15 16.24 -8.08
N GLU A 224 26.19 16.13 -7.17
CA GLU A 224 26.38 16.09 -5.74
C GLU A 224 26.68 14.65 -5.30
N VAL A 225 27.81 14.47 -4.62
CA VAL A 225 28.20 13.22 -3.98
C VAL A 225 27.89 13.35 -2.49
N ILE A 226 27.01 12.50 -2.00
CA ILE A 226 26.63 12.43 -0.59
C ILE A 226 27.43 11.31 0.08
N GLU A 227 28.04 11.63 1.22
CA GLU A 227 28.66 10.65 2.10
C GLU A 227 27.65 10.23 3.18
N LEU A 228 27.36 8.94 3.24
CA LEU A 228 26.46 8.34 4.23
C LEU A 228 27.23 7.41 5.16
N ASN A 229 26.93 7.49 6.45
CA ASN A 229 27.31 6.43 7.39
C ASN A 229 26.30 5.29 7.23
N PHE A 230 26.69 4.28 6.49
CA PHE A 230 25.96 3.04 6.36
C PHE A 230 26.39 2.08 7.47
N LEU A 231 25.47 1.22 7.92
CA LEU A 231 25.63 0.14 8.92
C LEU A 231 27.06 -0.06 9.48
N ASP A 232 27.21 0.03 10.80
CA ASP A 232 28.50 -0.03 11.52
C ASP A 232 29.49 1.07 11.12
N ASN A 233 28.99 2.27 10.81
CA ASN A 233 29.76 3.47 10.44
C ASN A 233 30.65 3.31 9.20
N LYS A 234 30.32 2.40 8.29
CA LYS A 234 30.94 2.35 6.97
C LYS A 234 30.52 3.56 6.15
N LYS A 235 31.47 4.44 5.86
CA LYS A 235 31.24 5.58 4.97
C LYS A 235 31.11 5.12 3.53
N ILE A 236 29.92 5.32 2.95
CA ILE A 236 29.67 5.09 1.53
C ILE A 236 29.45 6.42 0.83
N LYS A 237 29.97 6.56 -0.39
CA LYS A 237 29.78 7.74 -1.24
C LYS A 237 28.82 7.39 -2.35
N LEU A 238 27.69 8.09 -2.41
CA LEU A 238 26.64 7.87 -3.41
C LEU A 238 26.31 9.18 -4.12
N ASN A 239 25.91 9.08 -5.38
CA ASN A 239 25.44 10.22 -6.14
C ASN A 239 23.97 10.46 -5.84
N LYS A 240 23.59 11.73 -5.79
CA LYS A 240 22.19 12.14 -5.67
C LYS A 240 21.55 12.28 -7.04
N TYR A 241 20.37 11.70 -7.22
CA TYR A 241 19.60 11.78 -8.46
C TYR A 241 18.19 12.27 -8.16
N LYS A 242 17.67 13.17 -9.02
CA LYS A 242 16.26 13.53 -9.00
C LYS A 242 15.51 12.63 -9.97
N VAL A 243 14.46 11.98 -9.46
CA VAL A 243 13.64 11.08 -10.26
C VAL A 243 12.16 11.43 -10.13
N LYS A 244 11.40 11.17 -11.18
CA LYS A 244 9.94 11.11 -11.12
C LYS A 244 9.50 9.68 -10.90
N THR A 245 8.69 9.49 -9.89
CA THR A 245 8.09 8.22 -9.50
C THR A 245 6.58 8.31 -9.68
N ILE A 246 5.92 7.16 -9.68
CA ILE A 246 4.47 7.11 -9.64
C ILE A 246 4.05 6.57 -8.29
N SER A 247 3.04 7.21 -7.70
CA SER A 247 2.35 6.67 -6.53
C SER A 247 0.90 6.38 -6.84
N LEU A 248 0.38 5.38 -6.14
CA LEU A 248 -1.00 4.94 -6.24
C LEU A 248 -1.59 4.80 -4.86
N SER A 249 -2.74 5.43 -4.68
CA SER A 249 -3.58 5.20 -3.51
C SER A 249 -4.50 3.99 -3.70
N SER A 250 -4.92 3.39 -2.59
CA SER A 250 -5.98 2.37 -2.56
C SER A 250 -7.34 2.85 -3.08
N LYS A 251 -7.49 4.14 -3.39
CA LYS A 251 -8.68 4.72 -4.03
C LYS A 251 -8.53 4.91 -5.54
N GLY A 252 -7.41 4.50 -6.14
CA GLY A 252 -7.20 4.58 -7.59
C GLY A 252 -6.68 5.93 -8.08
N TYR A 253 -6.24 6.80 -7.17
CA TYR A 253 -5.50 8.01 -7.55
C TYR A 253 -4.06 7.66 -7.89
N VAL A 254 -3.66 7.98 -9.13
CA VAL A 254 -2.29 7.84 -9.63
C VAL A 254 -1.68 9.24 -9.66
N ASN A 255 -0.58 9.44 -8.95
CA ASN A 255 0.13 10.71 -8.87
C ASN A 255 1.57 10.54 -9.34
N VAL A 256 2.13 11.56 -9.97
CA VAL A 256 3.57 11.63 -10.22
C VAL A 256 4.20 12.45 -9.11
N THR A 257 5.20 11.87 -8.45
CA THR A 257 5.94 12.50 -7.35
C THR A 257 7.40 12.62 -7.72
N GLU A 258 7.98 13.79 -7.51
CA GLU A 258 9.42 13.99 -7.62
C GLU A 258 10.09 13.58 -6.31
N THR A 259 11.18 12.82 -6.40
CA THR A 259 11.87 12.27 -5.24
C THR A 259 13.36 12.19 -5.50
N ASP A 260 14.14 12.41 -4.45
CA ASP A 260 15.58 12.23 -4.49
C ASP A 260 15.93 10.78 -4.15
N ILE A 261 16.80 10.17 -4.96
CA ILE A 261 17.38 8.86 -4.68
C ILE A 261 18.90 8.96 -4.62
N LEU A 262 19.52 8.03 -3.91
CA LEU A 262 20.97 7.90 -3.80
C LEU A 262 21.40 6.62 -4.48
N GLY A 263 22.41 6.66 -5.34
CA GLY A 263 22.85 5.48 -6.07
C GLY A 263 24.32 5.52 -6.45
N ALA A 264 24.84 4.39 -6.88
CA ALA A 264 26.14 4.34 -7.53
C ALA A 264 26.10 5.17 -8.84
N PRO A 265 27.25 5.67 -9.33
CA PRO A 265 27.31 6.38 -10.60
C PRO A 265 26.68 5.60 -11.76
N MET A 266 25.50 6.07 -12.16
CA MET A 266 24.71 5.51 -13.24
C MET A 266 25.32 5.84 -14.62
N LYS A 267 26.19 4.95 -15.12
CA LYS A 267 26.78 5.10 -16.45
C LYS A 267 25.77 4.76 -17.54
N GLY A 268 25.57 5.67 -18.49
CA GLY A 268 24.78 5.42 -19.71
C GLY A 268 23.26 5.55 -19.56
N ILE A 269 22.75 6.03 -18.42
CA ILE A 269 21.33 6.35 -18.27
C ILE A 269 21.04 7.71 -18.87
N ARG A 270 19.99 7.78 -19.68
CA ARG A 270 19.51 9.02 -20.30
C ARG A 270 18.40 9.62 -19.47
N LYS A 271 18.25 10.93 -19.57
CA LYS A 271 17.07 11.62 -19.06
C LYS A 271 15.81 11.00 -19.67
N ASN A 272 14.80 10.80 -18.84
CA ASN A 272 13.53 10.13 -19.13
C ASN A 272 13.63 8.61 -19.37
N ASP A 273 14.77 7.96 -19.13
CA ASP A 273 14.81 6.50 -19.10
C ASP A 273 13.94 6.00 -17.94
N VAL A 274 12.98 5.12 -18.24
CA VAL A 274 12.12 4.50 -17.24
C VAL A 274 12.68 3.16 -16.82
N ARG A 275 12.77 2.97 -15.51
CA ARG A 275 13.32 1.79 -14.88
C ARG A 275 12.46 1.37 -13.70
N ILE A 276 12.49 0.09 -13.37
CA ILE A 276 12.04 -0.38 -12.06
C ILE A 276 13.30 -0.53 -11.21
N GLY A 277 13.40 0.26 -10.14
CA GLY A 277 14.52 0.16 -9.23
C GLY A 277 14.20 -0.71 -8.03
N LEU A 278 15.18 -1.46 -7.57
CA LEU A 278 15.20 -2.07 -6.25
C LEU A 278 15.93 -1.10 -5.30
N PHE A 279 15.22 -0.65 -4.28
CA PHE A 279 15.67 0.35 -3.32
C PHE A 279 15.65 -0.18 -1.90
N MET A 280 16.40 0.51 -1.06
CA MET A 280 16.41 0.37 0.38
C MET A 280 16.11 1.73 1.00
N GLU A 281 15.08 1.79 1.83
CA GLU A 281 14.87 2.92 2.73
C GLU A 281 15.77 2.76 3.95
N TYR A 282 16.61 3.76 4.19
CA TYR A 282 17.51 3.82 5.33
C TYR A 282 17.64 5.27 5.84
N ASN A 283 17.23 5.50 7.09
CA ASN A 283 17.31 6.80 7.76
C ASN A 283 16.72 7.95 6.92
N GLY A 284 15.58 7.72 6.26
CA GLY A 284 14.89 8.71 5.44
C GLY A 284 15.39 8.82 3.99
N ASN A 285 16.46 8.11 3.62
CA ASN A 285 17.03 8.11 2.27
C ASN A 285 16.58 6.88 1.47
N PHE A 286 16.35 7.06 0.18
CA PHE A 286 16.12 5.96 -0.76
C PHE A 286 17.40 5.62 -1.48
N ILE A 287 18.04 4.53 -1.05
CA ILE A 287 19.31 4.05 -1.59
C ILE A 287 19.01 2.98 -2.64
N GLN A 288 19.45 3.21 -3.86
CA GLN A 288 19.32 2.27 -4.95
C GLN A 288 20.29 1.10 -4.78
N ILE A 289 19.76 -0.12 -4.86
CA ILE A 289 20.53 -1.36 -4.88
C ILE A 289 20.77 -1.82 -6.32
N ASN A 290 19.71 -1.84 -7.12
CA ASN A 290 19.76 -2.28 -8.52
C ASN A 290 18.61 -1.66 -9.32
N ASP A 291 18.59 -1.84 -10.64
CA ASP A 291 17.44 -1.54 -11.47
C ASP A 291 17.36 -2.38 -12.74
N ILE A 292 16.17 -2.38 -13.33
CA ILE A 292 15.90 -3.02 -14.62
C ILE A 292 15.28 -2.01 -15.58
N LYS A 293 15.72 -2.06 -16.84
CA LYS A 293 15.16 -1.23 -17.91
C LYS A 293 13.89 -1.88 -18.44
N ILE A 294 12.77 -1.56 -17.80
CA ILE A 294 11.48 -2.19 -18.05
C ILE A 294 10.98 -2.02 -19.49
N GLY A 295 11.32 -0.93 -20.17
CA GLY A 295 10.99 -0.77 -21.60
C GLY A 295 11.59 -1.89 -22.47
N ASP A 296 12.86 -2.24 -22.25
CA ASP A 296 13.55 -3.29 -23.02
C ASP A 296 12.99 -4.68 -22.68
N LEU A 297 12.68 -4.92 -21.40
CA LEU A 297 12.05 -6.18 -20.97
C LEU A 297 10.65 -6.34 -21.54
N HIS A 298 9.88 -5.25 -21.62
CA HIS A 298 8.54 -5.25 -22.18
C HIS A 298 8.58 -5.56 -23.68
N GLU A 299 9.49 -4.95 -24.43
CA GLU A 299 9.67 -5.22 -25.87
C GLU A 299 10.03 -6.68 -26.17
N ARG A 300 10.86 -7.30 -25.34
CA ARG A 300 11.21 -8.72 -25.47
C ARG A 300 10.13 -9.66 -24.92
N GLY A 301 9.14 -9.11 -24.23
CA GLY A 301 8.11 -9.87 -23.54
C GLY A 301 8.61 -10.63 -22.31
N ASP A 302 9.79 -10.30 -21.76
CA ASP A 302 10.39 -10.95 -20.60
C ASP A 302 9.67 -10.58 -19.29
N PHE A 303 9.30 -9.30 -19.16
CA PHE A 303 8.53 -8.72 -18.07
C PHE A 303 7.98 -7.37 -18.50
N THR A 304 6.71 -7.09 -18.23
CA THR A 304 5.94 -5.99 -18.81
C THR A 304 5.50 -4.96 -17.78
N PHE A 305 5.15 -3.75 -18.23
CA PHE A 305 4.52 -2.74 -17.37
C PHE A 305 3.22 -3.24 -16.73
N ASN A 306 2.38 -3.97 -17.46
CA ASN A 306 1.15 -4.57 -16.92
C ASN A 306 1.48 -5.53 -15.78
N GLU A 307 2.41 -6.48 -15.98
CA GLU A 307 2.85 -7.41 -14.94
C GLU A 307 3.39 -6.68 -13.71
N TYR A 308 4.18 -5.63 -13.90
CA TYR A 308 4.64 -4.82 -12.78
C TYR A 308 3.50 -4.17 -12.00
N ILE A 309 2.56 -3.53 -12.69
CA ILE A 309 1.42 -2.83 -12.07
C ILE A 309 0.50 -3.83 -11.37
N TYR A 310 0.22 -4.98 -11.98
CA TYR A 310 -0.59 -6.03 -11.38
C TYR A 310 0.04 -6.61 -10.11
N ALA A 311 1.34 -6.91 -10.14
CA ALA A 311 2.06 -7.36 -8.94
C ALA A 311 2.06 -6.30 -7.82
N SER A 312 2.17 -5.02 -8.19
CA SER A 312 2.09 -3.89 -7.27
C SER A 312 0.70 -3.79 -6.62
N LEU A 313 -0.34 -3.91 -7.43
CA LEU A 313 -1.74 -3.80 -7.04
C LEU A 313 -2.23 -4.97 -6.20
N TYR A 314 -1.67 -6.16 -6.43
CA TYR A 314 -1.92 -7.32 -5.60
C TYR A 314 -1.79 -6.99 -4.12
N VAL A 315 -0.73 -6.25 -3.75
CA VAL A 315 -0.39 -5.92 -2.36
C VAL A 315 -1.44 -5.01 -1.72
N ILE A 316 -2.15 -4.19 -2.50
CA ILE A 316 -3.26 -3.34 -2.04
C ILE A 316 -4.53 -4.17 -1.80
N GLY A 317 -4.67 -5.31 -2.48
CA GLY A 317 -5.80 -6.23 -2.28
C GLY A 317 -7.05 -5.86 -3.03
N ILE A 318 -6.89 -5.18 -4.17
CA ILE A 318 -7.99 -4.85 -5.07
C ILE A 318 -7.98 -5.87 -6.19
N ASP A 319 -9.12 -6.51 -6.41
CA ASP A 319 -9.36 -7.55 -7.41
C ASP A 319 -10.30 -7.07 -8.53
N SER A 320 -10.60 -5.78 -8.60
CA SER A 320 -11.54 -5.19 -9.57
C SER A 320 -10.85 -4.90 -10.90
N TYR A 321 -11.31 -5.52 -11.99
CA TYR A 321 -10.80 -5.28 -13.35
C TYR A 321 -10.89 -3.80 -13.73
N GLU A 322 -12.03 -3.16 -13.49
CA GLU A 322 -12.24 -1.73 -13.73
C GLU A 322 -11.22 -0.86 -12.97
N PHE A 323 -10.83 -1.29 -11.77
CA PHE A 323 -9.79 -0.59 -11.03
C PHE A 323 -8.42 -0.75 -11.68
N PHE A 324 -8.06 -1.98 -12.09
CA PHE A 324 -6.82 -2.24 -12.83
C PHE A 324 -6.76 -1.40 -14.11
N ASP A 325 -7.80 -1.46 -14.94
CA ASP A 325 -7.92 -0.70 -16.19
C ASP A 325 -7.75 0.80 -15.96
N ASN A 326 -8.45 1.37 -14.98
CA ASN A 326 -8.32 2.79 -14.63
C ASN A 326 -6.88 3.17 -14.22
N VAL A 327 -6.22 2.33 -13.42
CA VAL A 327 -4.83 2.56 -13.00
C VAL A 327 -3.88 2.47 -14.20
N ILE A 328 -4.04 1.45 -15.05
CA ILE A 328 -3.23 1.26 -16.26
C ILE A 328 -3.41 2.43 -17.23
N MET A 329 -4.64 2.86 -17.49
CA MET A 329 -4.92 3.98 -18.37
C MET A 329 -4.35 5.29 -17.84
N LYS A 330 -4.48 5.56 -16.53
CA LYS A 330 -3.84 6.72 -15.90
C LYS A 330 -2.32 6.65 -15.98
N PHE A 331 -1.74 5.48 -15.71
CA PHE A 331 -0.30 5.23 -15.81
C PHE A 331 0.20 5.50 -17.24
N VAL A 332 -0.48 4.96 -18.24
CA VAL A 332 -0.18 5.15 -19.66
C VAL A 332 -0.22 6.63 -20.01
N ASN A 333 -1.32 7.32 -19.70
CA ASN A 333 -1.52 8.72 -20.06
C ASN A 333 -0.56 9.68 -19.35
N THR A 334 -0.13 9.33 -18.14
CA THR A 334 0.69 10.21 -17.30
C THR A 334 2.19 9.96 -17.47
N PHE A 335 2.58 8.71 -17.71
CA PHE A 335 3.98 8.28 -17.63
C PHE A 335 4.53 7.65 -18.91
N ILE A 336 3.72 6.90 -19.66
CA ILE A 336 4.18 6.21 -20.88
C ILE A 336 4.01 7.07 -22.12
N ALA A 337 2.80 7.54 -22.41
CA ALA A 337 2.46 8.25 -23.64
C ALA A 337 3.23 9.58 -23.79
N ARG A 338 3.55 10.22 -22.66
CA ARG A 338 4.32 11.46 -22.60
C ARG A 338 5.83 11.25 -22.68
N ASN A 339 6.29 10.00 -22.62
CA ASN A 339 7.70 9.67 -22.69
C ASN A 339 8.09 9.36 -24.15
N PRO A 340 9.05 10.09 -24.75
CA PRO A 340 9.41 9.93 -26.16
C PRO A 340 9.96 8.54 -26.49
N TYR A 341 10.49 7.80 -25.51
CA TYR A 341 11.05 6.46 -25.74
C TYR A 341 10.03 5.34 -25.54
N LEU A 342 8.95 5.60 -24.81
CA LEU A 342 7.98 4.56 -24.42
C LEU A 342 6.61 4.74 -25.07
N SER A 343 6.33 5.90 -25.68
CA SER A 343 5.06 6.16 -26.35
C SER A 343 4.70 5.07 -27.38
N LYS A 344 5.70 4.49 -28.05
CA LYS A 344 5.55 3.33 -28.95
C LYS A 344 4.99 2.07 -28.28
N LEU A 345 5.14 1.91 -26.96
CA LEU A 345 4.65 0.77 -26.18
C LEU A 345 3.20 0.96 -25.71
N THR A 346 2.63 2.17 -25.85
CA THR A 346 1.26 2.49 -25.41
C THR A 346 0.24 1.50 -25.93
N LYS A 347 0.33 1.17 -27.23
CA LYS A 347 -0.60 0.24 -27.88
C LYS A 347 -0.50 -1.17 -27.28
N ASP A 348 0.72 -1.70 -27.13
CA ASP A 348 0.94 -3.04 -26.57
C ASP A 348 0.45 -3.14 -25.11
N ILE A 349 0.70 -2.11 -24.30
CA ILE A 349 0.21 -2.07 -22.90
C ILE A 349 -1.31 -2.14 -22.83
N ILE A 350 -2.02 -1.40 -23.70
CA ILE A 350 -3.49 -1.40 -23.75
C ILE A 350 -4.03 -2.73 -24.30
N GLU A 351 -3.41 -3.28 -25.34
CA GLU A 351 -3.82 -4.57 -25.92
C GLU A 351 -3.65 -5.73 -24.94
N ARG A 352 -2.60 -5.71 -24.12
CA ARG A 352 -2.39 -6.66 -23.02
C ARG A 352 -3.45 -6.51 -21.92
N GLU A 353 -3.81 -5.28 -21.58
CA GLU A 353 -4.87 -5.00 -20.61
C GLU A 353 -6.23 -5.48 -21.10
N ALA A 354 -6.51 -5.39 -22.40
CA ALA A 354 -7.73 -5.95 -22.96
C ALA A 354 -7.78 -7.50 -22.93
N ASN A 355 -6.62 -8.16 -22.76
CA ASN A 355 -6.46 -9.62 -22.85
C ASN A 355 -5.70 -10.21 -21.64
N ILE A 356 -6.08 -9.81 -20.42
CA ILE A 356 -5.31 -10.11 -19.19
C ILE A 356 -5.03 -11.60 -18.95
N ASN A 357 -6.00 -12.49 -19.22
CA ASN A 357 -5.87 -13.92 -18.95
C ASN A 357 -4.78 -14.59 -19.79
N TYR A 358 -4.45 -14.02 -20.95
CA TYR A 358 -3.42 -14.51 -21.85
C TYR A 358 -2.12 -13.72 -21.74
N SER A 359 -2.23 -12.45 -21.35
CA SER A 359 -1.14 -11.49 -21.45
C SER A 359 -0.35 -11.33 -20.15
N ILE A 360 -0.94 -11.70 -19.01
CA ILE A 360 -0.36 -11.55 -17.67
C ILE A 360 -0.29 -12.92 -17.00
N PRO A 361 0.86 -13.62 -16.99
CA PRO A 361 0.96 -15.04 -16.62
C PRO A 361 0.55 -15.42 -15.20
N PHE A 362 0.51 -14.46 -14.27
CA PHE A 362 0.08 -14.71 -12.90
C PHE A 362 -1.37 -14.27 -12.64
N VAL A 363 -2.12 -13.86 -13.67
CA VAL A 363 -3.58 -13.83 -13.63
C VAL A 363 -4.07 -15.26 -13.78
N SER A 364 -4.70 -15.81 -12.75
CA SER A 364 -5.22 -17.19 -12.77
C SER A 364 -6.57 -17.28 -13.47
N SER A 365 -7.41 -16.25 -13.33
CA SER A 365 -8.70 -16.15 -14.01
C SER A 365 -9.25 -14.73 -13.92
N SER A 366 -10.16 -14.40 -14.83
CA SER A 366 -11.03 -13.24 -14.70
C SER A 366 -12.48 -13.63 -14.99
N SER A 367 -13.41 -13.05 -14.23
CA SER A 367 -14.84 -13.29 -14.39
C SER A 367 -15.63 -12.02 -14.05
N GLY A 368 -16.31 -11.47 -15.05
CA GLY A 368 -16.97 -10.17 -14.93
C GLY A 368 -15.96 -9.09 -14.54
N ASN A 369 -16.22 -8.36 -13.46
CA ASN A 369 -15.33 -7.33 -12.94
C ASN A 369 -14.28 -7.84 -11.94
N LYS A 370 -14.10 -9.16 -11.78
CA LYS A 370 -13.12 -9.71 -10.83
C LYS A 370 -11.94 -10.33 -11.55
N VAL A 371 -10.74 -10.05 -11.07
CA VAL A 371 -9.48 -10.64 -11.50
C VAL A 371 -8.85 -11.39 -10.34
N SER A 372 -8.59 -12.67 -10.53
CA SER A 372 -7.87 -13.51 -9.57
C SER A 372 -6.40 -13.56 -9.96
N LEU A 373 -5.53 -13.28 -9.00
CA LEU A 373 -4.08 -13.29 -9.18
C LEU A 373 -3.47 -14.41 -8.34
N LEU A 374 -2.46 -15.08 -8.88
CA LEU A 374 -1.57 -15.93 -8.10
C LEU A 374 -0.70 -15.03 -7.22
N ASP A 375 -0.56 -15.40 -5.96
CA ASP A 375 0.46 -14.79 -5.10
C ASP A 375 1.87 -15.17 -5.62
N PRO A 376 2.93 -14.46 -5.20
CA PRO A 376 4.23 -14.65 -5.79
C PRO A 376 4.85 -16.01 -5.44
N ILE A 377 4.48 -16.60 -4.30
CA ILE A 377 4.91 -17.96 -3.91
C ILE A 377 4.28 -18.99 -4.83
N ALA A 378 2.96 -18.90 -5.02
CA ALA A 378 2.26 -19.79 -5.94
C ALA A 378 2.81 -19.68 -7.37
N TYR A 379 3.01 -18.45 -7.86
CA TYR A 379 3.50 -18.22 -9.21
C TYR A 379 4.91 -18.77 -9.41
N TRP A 380 5.86 -18.42 -8.54
CA TRP A 380 7.23 -18.94 -8.62
C TRP A 380 7.27 -20.47 -8.52
N TYR A 381 6.60 -21.04 -7.51
CA TYR A 381 6.68 -22.48 -7.28
C TYR A 381 6.09 -23.26 -8.45
N SER A 382 5.00 -22.77 -9.06
CA SER A 382 4.41 -23.38 -10.25
C SER A 382 5.40 -23.35 -11.43
N ARG A 383 6.07 -22.22 -11.66
CA ARG A 383 6.95 -22.01 -12.83
C ARG A 383 8.33 -22.66 -12.68
N ASP A 384 8.92 -22.57 -11.50
CA ASP A 384 10.31 -22.94 -11.28
C ASP A 384 10.45 -24.34 -10.63
N ILE A 385 9.44 -24.81 -9.89
CA ILE A 385 9.51 -26.07 -9.14
C ILE A 385 8.60 -27.15 -9.75
N LEU A 386 7.27 -26.92 -9.80
CA LEU A 386 6.28 -27.94 -10.18
C LEU A 386 6.23 -28.25 -11.67
N GLY A 387 6.58 -27.30 -12.53
CA GLY A 387 6.34 -27.46 -13.96
C GLY A 387 4.84 -27.48 -14.28
N ASN A 388 4.28 -28.64 -14.62
CA ASN A 388 2.87 -28.81 -15.05
C ASN A 388 1.93 -29.37 -13.96
N GLU A 389 2.43 -29.59 -12.74
CA GLU A 389 1.63 -30.16 -11.64
C GLU A 389 0.75 -29.12 -10.94
N ASP A 390 -0.37 -29.57 -10.35
CA ASP A 390 -1.32 -28.71 -9.64
C ASP A 390 -0.75 -28.24 -8.29
N TYR A 391 -0.69 -26.91 -8.15
CA TYR A 391 -0.24 -26.21 -6.96
C TYR A 391 -1.07 -26.51 -5.70
N ALA A 392 -2.38 -26.74 -5.83
CA ALA A 392 -3.31 -26.74 -4.70
C ALA A 392 -3.03 -27.81 -3.63
N ASN A 393 -2.38 -28.91 -4.00
CA ASN A 393 -2.12 -30.05 -3.10
C ASN A 393 -0.66 -30.13 -2.61
N THR A 394 0.09 -29.04 -2.71
CA THR A 394 1.52 -29.03 -2.38
C THR A 394 1.78 -28.44 -0.98
N PRO A 395 2.87 -28.84 -0.29
CA PRO A 395 3.21 -28.28 1.03
C PRO A 395 3.38 -26.75 1.02
N ILE A 396 3.80 -26.17 -0.10
CA ILE A 396 4.01 -24.73 -0.24
C ILE A 396 2.69 -23.94 -0.24
N SER A 397 1.56 -24.60 -0.54
CA SER A 397 0.23 -23.96 -0.56
C SER A 397 -0.12 -23.32 0.79
N GLN A 398 0.32 -23.94 1.90
CA GLN A 398 0.16 -23.39 3.25
C GLN A 398 0.92 -22.07 3.43
N HIS A 399 2.11 -21.94 2.82
CA HIS A 399 2.94 -20.75 2.94
C HIS A 399 2.31 -19.55 2.23
N SER A 400 1.73 -19.78 1.05
CA SER A 400 0.94 -18.80 0.29
C SER A 400 -0.35 -18.40 0.99
N GLN A 401 -1.11 -19.36 1.53
CA GLN A 401 -2.31 -19.06 2.32
C GLN A 401 -1.96 -18.14 3.49
N LYS A 402 -0.86 -18.44 4.20
CA LYS A 402 -0.37 -17.62 5.31
C LYS A 402 0.14 -16.24 4.87
N LEU A 403 0.82 -16.14 3.73
CA LEU A 403 1.20 -14.85 3.14
C LEU A 403 -0.03 -13.97 2.88
N ASN A 404 -1.09 -14.56 2.33
CA ASN A 404 -2.33 -13.86 2.03
C ASN A 404 -3.08 -13.42 3.30
N GLU A 405 -3.12 -14.26 4.33
CA GLU A 405 -3.62 -13.89 5.66
C GLU A 405 -2.86 -12.68 6.24
N LEU A 406 -1.53 -12.69 6.14
CA LEU A 406 -0.67 -11.58 6.58
C LEU A 406 -0.94 -10.29 5.80
N LEU A 407 -1.00 -10.36 4.47
CA LEU A 407 -1.29 -9.21 3.63
C LEU A 407 -2.64 -8.58 3.96
N ILE A 408 -3.68 -9.41 4.18
CA ILE A 408 -5.01 -8.94 4.63
C ILE A 408 -4.91 -8.23 5.98
N ALA A 409 -4.15 -8.78 6.93
CA ALA A 409 -3.95 -8.17 8.24
C ALA A 409 -3.19 -6.83 8.13
N TYR A 410 -2.13 -6.76 7.32
CA TYR A 410 -1.34 -5.54 7.14
C TYR A 410 -2.15 -4.44 6.46
N ARG A 411 -2.95 -4.75 5.43
CA ARG A 411 -3.89 -3.78 4.83
C ARG A 411 -4.85 -3.20 5.85
N LYS A 412 -5.44 -4.05 6.70
CA LYS A 412 -6.36 -3.61 7.78
C LYS A 412 -5.67 -2.68 8.78
N ASN A 413 -4.37 -2.88 9.03
CA ASN A 413 -3.57 -2.02 9.90
C ASN A 413 -3.01 -0.77 9.18
N GLY A 414 -3.42 -0.51 7.94
CA GLY A 414 -3.08 0.70 7.22
C GLY A 414 -1.74 0.66 6.48
N TYR A 415 -1.12 -0.52 6.34
CA TYR A 415 -0.03 -0.69 5.38
C TYR A 415 -0.61 -0.72 3.95
N PHE A 416 0.16 -0.20 2.98
CA PHE A 416 -0.18 -0.20 1.55
C PHE A 416 -1.38 0.67 1.15
N ARG A 417 -1.61 1.79 1.87
CA ARG A 417 -2.67 2.76 1.52
C ARG A 417 -2.27 3.62 0.34
N ASN A 418 -0.99 3.98 0.26
CA ASN A 418 -0.45 4.78 -0.82
C ASN A 418 0.96 4.29 -1.12
N ILE A 419 1.10 3.52 -2.20
CA ILE A 419 2.36 2.87 -2.56
C ILE A 419 3.02 3.59 -3.73
N PHE A 420 4.34 3.52 -3.81
CA PHE A 420 5.00 3.75 -5.10
C PHE A 420 4.68 2.56 -6.01
N ILE A 421 4.15 2.85 -7.21
CA ILE A 421 4.08 1.85 -8.28
C ILE A 421 5.48 1.68 -8.75
#